data_AF-A0A854QEU2-F1
#
_entry.id   AF-A0A854QEU2-F1
#
_cell.length_a   1.000
_cell.length_b   1.000
_cell.length_c   1.000
_cell.angle_alpha   90.00
_cell.angle_beta   90.00
_cell.angle_gamma   90.00
#
_symmetry.space_group_name_H-M   'P 1'
#
loop_
_entity.id
_entity.type
_entity.pdbx_description
1 polymer ?
#
loop_
_entity_poly.entity_id
_entity_poly.type
_entity_poly.pdbx_seq_one_letter_code
_entity_poly.pdbx_strand_id
1 'polypeptide(L)'
;MLFGTLAYLALTITYGYSLTVPQAHRETLEEAGKLTTIAAINTKKLIKDVTVGTMSSVFPDGTDNGGRPFAMMEYHAPCHPPPSLTFLLLPISLSTHNIMASSSHYASYSVAMPHKDVWSPMSLSRVAFIGNMTFLPDLSKEEKAELEKCYLNYHPDAKYWLPGASNSPHSSVWAKLDADDIYYVGGFGDTHYIGHIPIDLYTKVGEADDGNGQGQSEQVLSGYRVFKDGVSLLLKNIF
;
A
#
# COMPACT_ATOMS: atom_id res chain seq x y z
N MET A 1 1.33 78.57 -30.98
CA MET A 1 0.68 78.42 -29.65
C MET A 1 -0.64 77.70 -29.93
N LEU A 2 -0.94 76.47 -29.54
CA LEU A 2 -0.55 75.65 -28.39
C LEU A 2 -0.61 74.16 -28.82
N PHE A 3 0.35 73.35 -28.37
CA PHE A 3 0.30 71.89 -28.44
C PHE A 3 -0.67 71.36 -27.36
N GLY A 4 -1.51 70.38 -27.70
CA GLY A 4 -2.37 69.67 -26.75
C GLY A 4 -2.29 68.16 -26.97
N THR A 5 -1.33 67.51 -26.30
CA THR A 5 -1.21 66.04 -26.22
C THR A 5 -2.17 65.48 -25.18
N LEU A 6 -3.13 64.67 -25.60
CA LEU A 6 -3.98 63.86 -24.72
C LEU A 6 -3.25 62.55 -24.40
N ALA A 7 -2.71 62.43 -23.19
CA ALA A 7 -2.19 61.17 -22.66
C ALA A 7 -3.35 60.40 -21.99
N TYR A 8 -3.71 59.25 -22.55
CA TYR A 8 -4.63 58.31 -21.91
C TYR A 8 -3.88 57.50 -20.85
N LEU A 9 -4.24 57.69 -19.58
CA LEU A 9 -3.77 56.86 -18.47
C LEU A 9 -4.70 55.65 -18.36
N ALA A 10 -4.26 54.47 -18.81
CA ALA A 10 -4.97 53.22 -18.58
C ALA A 10 -4.63 52.70 -17.18
N LEU A 11 -5.58 52.80 -16.25
CA LEU A 11 -5.46 52.23 -14.90
C LEU A 11 -5.90 50.77 -14.94
N THR A 12 -4.96 49.83 -15.08
CA THR A 12 -5.26 48.39 -14.95
C THR A 12 -5.38 48.02 -13.47
N ILE A 13 -6.60 47.83 -12.98
CA ILE A 13 -6.86 47.29 -11.64
C ILE A 13 -6.63 45.78 -11.71
N THR A 14 -5.46 45.31 -11.26
CA THR A 14 -5.23 43.88 -11.03
C THR A 14 -5.94 43.47 -9.75
N TYR A 15 -7.11 42.84 -9.87
CA TYR A 15 -7.72 42.12 -8.74
C TYR A 15 -6.85 40.89 -8.43
N GLY A 16 -5.97 41.02 -7.44
CA GLY A 16 -5.27 39.89 -6.86
C GLY A 16 -6.27 39.07 -6.03
N TYR A 17 -6.80 37.99 -6.61
CA TYR A 17 -7.48 36.96 -5.81
C TYR A 17 -6.43 36.28 -4.94
N SER A 18 -6.30 36.73 -3.69
CA SER A 18 -5.54 35.99 -2.68
C SER A 18 -6.32 34.73 -2.35
N LEU A 19 -5.93 33.60 -2.92
CA LEU A 19 -6.38 32.29 -2.47
C LEU A 19 -5.84 32.09 -1.04
N THR A 20 -6.64 32.43 -0.03
CA THR A 20 -6.40 31.97 1.32
C THR A 20 -6.60 30.46 1.31
N VAL A 21 -5.53 29.70 1.11
CA VAL A 21 -5.52 28.26 1.41
C VAL A 21 -5.81 28.16 2.89
N PRO A 22 -6.93 27.52 3.31
CA PRO A 22 -7.19 27.29 4.72
C PRO A 22 -5.98 26.58 5.30
N GLN A 23 -5.43 27.12 6.39
CA GLN A 23 -4.27 26.51 7.03
C GLN A 23 -4.68 25.12 7.50
N ALA A 24 -4.14 24.09 6.84
CA ALA A 24 -4.38 22.69 7.21
C ALA A 24 -4.11 22.54 8.71
N HIS A 25 -5.04 21.90 9.42
CA HIS A 25 -4.86 21.54 10.82
C HIS A 25 -3.53 20.77 10.93
N ARG A 26 -2.53 21.35 11.62
CA ARG A 26 -1.27 20.68 11.89
C ARG A 26 -1.49 19.76 13.08
N GLU A 27 -1.48 18.46 12.83
CA GLU A 27 -1.57 17.43 13.86
C GLU A 27 -0.45 17.58 14.88
N THR A 28 -0.75 17.29 16.14
CA THR A 28 0.27 17.18 17.19
C THR A 28 1.11 15.89 17.02
N LEU A 29 2.30 15.84 17.63
CA LEU A 29 3.13 14.63 17.62
C LEU A 29 2.43 13.42 18.24
N GLU A 30 1.56 13.64 19.24
CA GLU A 30 0.78 12.58 19.87
C GLU A 30 -0.30 12.03 18.94
N GLU A 31 -1.03 12.92 18.24
CA GLU A 31 -2.04 12.53 17.25
C GLU A 31 -1.40 11.80 16.07
N ALA A 32 -0.28 12.32 15.56
CA ALA A 32 0.50 11.66 14.51
C ALA A 32 0.96 10.26 14.96
N GLY A 33 1.41 10.12 16.22
CA GLY A 33 1.79 8.83 16.81
C GLY A 33 0.63 7.83 16.87
N LYS A 34 -0.57 8.29 17.28
CA LYS A 34 -1.79 7.47 17.31
C LYS A 34 -2.22 7.03 15.91
N LEU A 35 -2.25 7.95 14.95
CA LEU A 35 -2.62 7.66 13.56
C LEU A 35 -1.66 6.67 12.89
N THR A 36 -0.36 6.82 13.12
CA THR A 36 0.65 5.89 12.60
C THR A 36 0.52 4.50 13.23
N THR A 37 0.18 4.43 14.53
CA THR A 37 -0.08 3.15 15.22
C THR A 37 -1.31 2.45 14.63
N ILE A 38 -2.40 3.18 14.38
CA ILE A 38 -3.60 2.65 13.72
C ILE A 38 -3.26 2.16 12.31
N ALA A 39 -2.46 2.91 11.55
CA ALA A 39 -2.01 2.50 10.21
C ALA A 39 -1.20 1.20 10.24
N ALA A 40 -0.30 1.04 11.21
CA ALA A 40 0.48 -0.18 11.41
C ALA A 40 -0.41 -1.40 11.71
N ILE A 41 -1.39 -1.24 12.60
CA ILE A 41 -2.36 -2.28 12.96
C ILE A 41 -3.23 -2.65 11.74
N ASN A 42 -3.76 -1.64 11.03
CA ASN A 42 -4.56 -1.87 9.83
C ASN A 42 -3.76 -2.55 8.73
N THR A 43 -2.46 -2.25 8.61
CA THR A 43 -1.56 -2.93 7.68
C THR A 43 -1.46 -4.42 8.00
N LYS A 44 -1.32 -4.81 9.28
CA LYS A 44 -1.32 -6.23 9.70
C LYS A 44 -2.59 -6.95 9.25
N LYS A 45 -3.74 -6.32 9.52
CA LYS A 45 -5.04 -6.89 9.14
C LYS A 45 -5.17 -7.03 7.63
N LEU A 46 -4.78 -5.99 6.89
CA LEU A 46 -4.86 -5.97 5.43
C LEU A 46 -4.08 -7.12 4.78
N ILE A 47 -2.83 -7.36 5.17
CA ILE A 47 -2.00 -8.42 4.56
C ILE A 47 -2.43 -9.85 4.98
N LYS A 48 -3.19 -9.96 6.07
CA LYS A 48 -3.76 -11.22 6.53
C LYS A 48 -5.04 -11.57 5.77
N ASP A 49 -5.88 -10.55 5.55
CA ASP A 49 -7.19 -10.72 4.91
C ASP A 49 -7.12 -10.69 3.38
N VAL A 50 -6.15 -9.97 2.82
CA VAL A 50 -5.96 -9.80 1.38
C VAL A 50 -4.58 -10.33 1.00
N THR A 51 -4.52 -11.59 0.56
CA THR A 51 -3.26 -12.33 0.36
C THR A 51 -2.72 -12.27 -1.06
N VAL A 52 -3.29 -11.40 -1.89
CA VAL A 52 -2.90 -11.16 -3.28
C VAL A 52 -2.64 -9.67 -3.48
N GLY A 53 -1.58 -9.35 -4.19
CA GLY A 53 -1.10 -7.98 -4.37
C GLY A 53 -0.28 -7.86 -5.64
N THR A 54 0.32 -6.70 -5.84
CA THR A 54 1.12 -6.38 -7.04
C THR A 54 2.58 -6.24 -6.66
N MET A 55 3.41 -7.11 -7.21
CA MET A 55 4.87 -7.04 -7.14
C MET A 55 5.38 -6.12 -8.23
N SER A 56 6.24 -5.18 -7.88
CA SER A 56 6.95 -4.30 -8.78
C SER A 56 8.44 -4.61 -8.76
N SER A 57 9.03 -4.64 -9.95
CA SER A 57 10.45 -4.95 -10.20
C SER A 57 10.98 -4.02 -11.30
N VAL A 58 12.28 -4.08 -11.57
CA VAL A 58 12.93 -3.29 -12.63
C VAL A 58 13.62 -4.24 -13.59
N PHE A 59 13.44 -4.03 -14.89
CA PHE A 59 14.15 -4.79 -15.91
C PHE A 59 15.67 -4.56 -15.79
N PRO A 60 16.50 -5.61 -15.88
CA PRO A 60 17.95 -5.49 -15.85
C PRO A 60 18.49 -4.59 -16.97
N ASP A 61 19.53 -3.84 -16.67
CA ASP A 61 20.25 -3.03 -17.65
C ASP A 61 20.76 -3.90 -18.81
N GLY A 62 20.78 -3.32 -20.02
CA GLY A 62 21.23 -4.03 -21.23
C GLY A 62 20.18 -4.97 -21.86
N THR A 63 18.99 -5.08 -21.28
CA THR A 63 17.81 -5.69 -21.95
C THR A 63 17.03 -4.63 -22.75
N ASP A 64 16.14 -5.05 -23.66
CA ASP A 64 15.28 -4.15 -24.46
C ASP A 64 14.46 -3.17 -23.59
N ASN A 65 14.14 -3.55 -22.35
CA ASN A 65 13.39 -2.73 -21.40
C ASN A 65 14.23 -2.25 -20.20
N GLY A 66 15.56 -2.31 -20.27
CA GLY A 66 16.45 -2.05 -19.14
C GLY A 66 16.13 -0.74 -18.40
N GLY A 67 16.09 -0.81 -17.07
CA GLY A 67 15.77 0.32 -16.18
C GLY A 67 14.28 0.68 -16.09
N ARG A 68 13.40 0.08 -16.91
CA ARG A 68 11.96 0.35 -16.84
C ARG A 68 11.30 -0.45 -15.71
N PRO A 69 10.25 0.10 -15.06
CA PRO A 69 9.51 -0.65 -14.05
C PRO A 69 8.58 -1.69 -14.71
N PHE A 70 8.37 -2.80 -14.02
CA PHE A 70 7.39 -3.83 -14.35
C PHE A 70 6.61 -4.19 -13.10
N ALA A 71 5.29 -4.37 -13.24
CA ALA A 71 4.42 -4.72 -12.13
C ALA A 71 3.44 -5.83 -12.53
N MET A 72 3.29 -6.86 -11.69
CA MET A 72 2.40 -7.98 -11.90
C MET A 72 1.92 -8.57 -10.57
N MET A 73 0.81 -9.31 -10.61
CA MET A 73 0.23 -9.92 -9.43
C MET A 73 1.11 -11.06 -8.87
N GLU A 74 1.23 -11.13 -7.54
CA GLU A 74 1.87 -12.22 -6.80
C GLU A 74 1.09 -12.54 -5.51
N TYR A 75 1.10 -13.80 -5.10
CA TYR A 75 0.57 -14.28 -3.82
C TYR A 75 1.57 -14.01 -2.69
N HIS A 76 1.09 -13.57 -1.53
CA HIS A 76 1.89 -13.50 -0.31
C HIS A 76 1.21 -14.18 0.86
N ALA A 77 1.99 -14.52 1.88
CA ALA A 77 1.45 -14.90 3.18
C ALA A 77 2.31 -14.30 4.32
N PRO A 78 1.73 -13.87 5.44
CA PRO A 78 2.47 -13.38 6.60
C PRO A 78 3.02 -14.56 7.44
N CYS A 79 3.84 -15.43 6.84
CA CYS A 79 4.39 -16.63 7.49
C CYS A 79 5.79 -16.44 8.09
N HIS A 80 6.43 -15.29 7.84
CA HIS A 80 7.64 -14.87 8.53
C HIS A 80 7.29 -13.80 9.58
N PRO A 81 8.13 -13.62 10.62
CA PRO A 81 7.99 -12.48 11.52
C PRO A 81 8.04 -11.15 10.75
N PRO A 82 7.29 -10.14 11.20
CA PRO A 82 7.38 -8.80 10.64
C PRO A 82 8.81 -8.23 10.67
N PRO A 83 9.18 -7.38 9.69
CA PRO A 83 8.33 -6.80 8.65
C PRO A 83 8.22 -7.68 7.38
N SER A 84 8.67 -8.93 7.42
CA SER A 84 8.82 -9.76 6.24
C SER A 84 7.53 -10.39 5.75
N LEU A 85 7.39 -10.52 4.42
CA LEU A 85 6.29 -11.24 3.76
C LEU A 85 6.83 -12.47 3.04
N THR A 86 6.11 -13.60 3.09
CA THR A 86 6.49 -14.86 2.45
C THR A 86 5.92 -14.95 1.05
N PHE A 87 6.71 -15.45 0.11
CA PHE A 87 6.33 -15.69 -1.27
C PHE A 87 6.71 -17.10 -1.72
N LEU A 88 5.89 -17.65 -2.61
CA LEU A 88 6.21 -18.81 -3.41
C LEU A 88 6.36 -18.35 -4.86
N LEU A 89 7.58 -17.97 -5.24
CA LEU A 89 7.84 -17.35 -6.54
C LEU A 89 8.13 -18.41 -7.60
N LEU A 90 7.65 -18.16 -8.81
CA LEU A 90 7.96 -18.99 -9.96
C LEU A 90 9.06 -18.29 -10.77
N PRO A 91 10.22 -18.92 -11.01
CA PRO A 91 11.29 -18.31 -11.79
C PRO A 91 10.88 -17.91 -13.21
N ILE A 92 9.87 -18.56 -13.81
CA ILE A 92 9.33 -18.18 -15.12
C ILE A 92 8.59 -16.82 -15.10
N SER A 93 8.15 -16.34 -13.94
CA SER A 93 7.51 -15.02 -13.81
C SER A 93 8.51 -13.92 -14.10
N LEU A 94 8.10 -12.92 -14.90
CA LEU A 94 8.99 -11.83 -15.31
C LEU A 94 9.44 -10.97 -14.12
N SER A 95 8.56 -10.76 -13.12
CA SER A 95 8.91 -10.10 -11.86
C SER A 95 10.04 -10.85 -11.15
N THR A 96 9.92 -12.16 -11.01
CA THR A 96 10.95 -13.02 -10.39
C THR A 96 12.25 -12.98 -11.16
N HIS A 97 12.22 -13.09 -12.49
CA HIS A 97 13.40 -12.97 -13.34
C HIS A 97 14.13 -11.64 -13.15
N ASN A 98 13.39 -10.53 -13.16
CA ASN A 98 13.94 -9.19 -12.92
C ASN A 98 14.60 -9.09 -11.55
N ILE A 99 13.92 -9.58 -10.51
CA ILE A 99 14.42 -9.55 -9.13
C ILE A 99 15.70 -10.37 -9.03
N MET A 100 15.72 -11.62 -9.50
CA MET A 100 16.89 -12.52 -9.45
C MET A 100 18.10 -11.99 -10.23
N ALA A 101 17.87 -11.23 -11.31
CA ALA A 101 18.95 -10.68 -12.12
C ALA A 101 19.60 -9.42 -11.51
N SER A 102 18.93 -8.76 -10.57
CA SER A 102 19.46 -7.61 -9.86
C SER A 102 20.32 -8.04 -8.67
N SER A 103 21.53 -7.50 -8.51
CA SER A 103 22.37 -7.81 -7.34
C SER A 103 21.77 -7.36 -6.00
N SER A 104 20.85 -6.39 -6.01
CA SER A 104 20.14 -5.96 -4.80
C SER A 104 18.89 -6.78 -4.51
N HIS A 105 18.34 -7.49 -5.50
CA HIS A 105 17.01 -8.11 -5.41
C HIS A 105 15.90 -7.16 -4.89
N TYR A 106 16.05 -5.85 -5.10
CA TYR A 106 15.10 -4.86 -4.58
C TYR A 106 13.76 -4.95 -5.31
N ALA A 107 12.66 -4.88 -4.56
CA ALA A 107 11.31 -4.93 -5.07
C ALA A 107 10.37 -4.11 -4.18
N SER A 108 9.20 -3.78 -4.73
CA SER A 108 8.08 -3.33 -3.90
C SER A 108 6.87 -4.21 -4.11
N TYR A 109 6.07 -4.39 -3.08
CA TYR A 109 4.86 -5.19 -3.10
C TYR A 109 3.71 -4.41 -2.50
N SER A 110 2.70 -4.14 -3.31
CA SER A 110 1.54 -3.35 -2.90
C SER A 110 0.28 -4.20 -2.74
N VAL A 111 -0.45 -3.99 -1.66
CA VAL A 111 -1.73 -4.63 -1.36
C VAL A 111 -2.78 -3.53 -1.17
N ALA A 112 -3.96 -3.72 -1.75
CA ALA A 112 -5.07 -2.80 -1.62
C ALA A 112 -6.34 -3.56 -1.22
N MET A 113 -7.16 -2.94 -0.39
CA MET A 113 -8.47 -3.50 -0.05
C MET A 113 -9.32 -3.70 -1.32
N PRO A 114 -10.06 -4.82 -1.43
CA PRO A 114 -10.96 -5.07 -2.55
C PRO A 114 -12.00 -3.96 -2.74
N HIS A 115 -12.24 -3.57 -3.99
CA HIS A 115 -13.10 -2.44 -4.34
C HIS A 115 -14.60 -2.74 -4.40
N LYS A 116 -15.06 -3.74 -3.63
CA LYS A 116 -16.45 -4.20 -3.72
C LYS A 116 -17.37 -3.29 -2.89
N ASP A 117 -18.48 -2.84 -3.49
CA ASP A 117 -19.56 -2.09 -2.83
C ASP A 117 -19.14 -0.74 -2.20
N VAL A 118 -18.14 -0.06 -2.79
CA VAL A 118 -17.65 1.25 -2.34
C VAL A 118 -17.91 2.35 -3.36
N TRP A 119 -18.15 3.57 -2.88
CA TRP A 119 -18.35 4.73 -3.76
C TRP A 119 -17.09 5.10 -4.54
N SER A 120 -15.92 4.99 -3.91
CA SER A 120 -14.63 5.23 -4.56
C SER A 120 -13.56 4.26 -4.04
N PRO A 121 -12.90 3.49 -4.93
CA PRO A 121 -11.70 2.72 -4.58
C PRO A 121 -10.62 3.52 -3.85
N MET A 122 -10.55 4.83 -4.10
CA MET A 122 -9.57 5.71 -3.50
C MET A 122 -9.81 5.98 -2.01
N SER A 123 -11.03 5.72 -1.51
CA SER A 123 -11.36 5.80 -0.08
C SER A 123 -10.89 4.58 0.72
N LEU A 124 -10.33 3.57 0.05
CA LEU A 124 -9.90 2.33 0.67
C LEU A 124 -8.42 2.32 1.03
N SER A 125 -8.09 1.56 2.07
CA SER A 125 -6.71 1.41 2.51
C SER A 125 -5.88 0.61 1.51
N ARG A 126 -4.62 0.99 1.41
CA ARG A 126 -3.61 0.38 0.54
C ARG A 126 -2.23 0.62 1.14
N VAL A 127 -1.35 -0.34 0.95
CA VAL A 127 0.00 -0.35 1.51
C VAL A 127 1.00 -0.82 0.47
N ALA A 128 2.21 -0.28 0.50
CA ALA A 128 3.35 -0.77 -0.24
C ALA A 128 4.47 -1.16 0.74
N PHE A 129 4.92 -2.40 0.67
CA PHE A 129 6.15 -2.89 1.29
C PHE A 129 7.28 -2.71 0.30
N ILE A 130 8.39 -2.12 0.73
CA ILE A 130 9.54 -1.82 -0.11
C ILE A 130 10.76 -2.42 0.59
N GLY A 131 11.60 -3.14 -0.16
CA GLY A 131 12.76 -3.80 0.43
C GLY A 131 13.41 -4.83 -0.50
N ASN A 132 14.15 -5.75 0.08
CA ASN A 132 14.92 -6.76 -0.66
C ASN A 132 14.24 -8.13 -0.60
N MET A 133 14.27 -8.84 -1.73
CA MET A 133 13.86 -10.23 -1.79
C MET A 133 15.03 -11.15 -1.40
N THR A 134 14.80 -11.98 -0.39
CA THR A 134 15.71 -13.04 0.03
C THR A 134 15.16 -14.38 -0.45
N PHE A 135 15.86 -15.04 -1.38
CA PHE A 135 15.54 -16.40 -1.80
C PHE A 135 16.03 -17.42 -0.77
N LEU A 136 15.25 -18.48 -0.55
CA LEU A 136 15.45 -19.45 0.52
C LEU A 136 15.67 -20.87 -0.06
N PRO A 137 16.80 -21.13 -0.75
CA PRO A 137 17.06 -22.44 -1.35
C PRO A 137 17.40 -23.53 -0.32
N ASP A 138 18.00 -23.12 0.81
CA ASP A 138 18.63 -24.03 1.77
C ASP A 138 17.82 -24.18 3.07
N LEU A 139 16.49 -24.24 2.97
CA LEU A 139 15.62 -24.49 4.12
C LEU A 139 15.81 -25.92 4.64
N SER A 140 15.93 -26.08 5.96
CA SER A 140 15.83 -27.39 6.60
C SER A 140 14.48 -28.05 6.34
N LYS A 141 14.39 -29.36 6.58
CA LYS A 141 13.14 -30.11 6.40
C LYS A 141 12.03 -29.56 7.31
N GLU A 142 12.40 -29.19 8.53
CA GLU A 142 11.51 -28.65 9.55
C GLU A 142 11.03 -27.25 9.16
N GLU A 143 11.92 -26.35 8.75
CA GLU A 143 11.55 -25.02 8.27
C GLU A 143 10.64 -25.08 7.05
N LYS A 144 10.96 -25.95 6.09
CA LYS A 144 10.12 -26.17 4.90
C LYS A 144 8.72 -26.65 5.28
N ALA A 145 8.60 -27.61 6.20
CA ALA A 145 7.31 -28.14 6.63
C ALA A 145 6.44 -27.09 7.34
N GLU A 146 7.03 -26.28 8.23
CA GLU A 146 6.29 -25.20 8.90
C GLU A 146 5.89 -24.09 7.92
N LEU A 147 6.77 -23.73 6.98
CA LEU A 147 6.47 -22.73 5.96
C LEU A 147 5.37 -23.20 5.00
N GLU A 148 5.42 -24.45 4.54
CA GLU A 148 4.36 -25.06 3.73
C GLU A 148 3.02 -25.06 4.47
N LYS A 149 3.01 -25.52 5.73
CA LYS A 149 1.81 -25.56 6.55
C LYS A 149 1.18 -24.17 6.70
N CYS A 150 2.00 -23.15 7.00
CA CYS A 150 1.50 -21.79 7.11
C CYS A 150 1.02 -21.23 5.76
N TYR A 151 1.81 -21.37 4.70
CA TYR A 151 1.50 -20.78 3.40
C TYR A 151 0.24 -21.38 2.79
N LEU A 152 0.07 -22.71 2.89
CA LEU A 152 -1.12 -23.41 2.40
C LEU A 152 -2.40 -23.09 3.17
N ASN A 153 -2.30 -22.55 4.40
CA ASN A 153 -3.46 -22.03 5.10
C ASN A 153 -4.05 -20.79 4.41
N TYR A 154 -3.19 -19.97 3.79
CA TYR A 154 -3.59 -18.79 3.03
C TYR A 154 -3.87 -19.11 1.55
N HIS A 155 -3.09 -20.02 0.96
CA HIS A 155 -3.17 -20.40 -0.46
C HIS A 155 -3.26 -21.91 -0.65
N PRO A 156 -4.44 -22.54 -0.40
CA PRO A 156 -4.60 -24.00 -0.48
C PRO A 156 -4.37 -24.59 -1.87
N ASP A 157 -4.54 -23.78 -2.91
CA ASP A 157 -4.27 -24.10 -4.30
C ASP A 157 -2.76 -24.32 -4.57
N ALA A 158 -1.89 -23.60 -3.85
CA ALA A 158 -0.44 -23.66 -4.04
C ALA A 158 0.20 -25.03 -3.78
N LYS A 159 -0.52 -25.97 -3.15
CA LYS A 159 -0.08 -27.36 -2.95
C LYS A 159 0.33 -28.05 -4.25
N TYR A 160 -0.20 -27.62 -5.40
CA TYR A 160 0.12 -28.22 -6.71
C TYR A 160 1.42 -27.68 -7.32
N TRP A 161 1.99 -26.61 -6.77
CA TRP A 161 3.25 -26.02 -7.23
C TRP A 161 4.21 -25.67 -6.10
N LEU A 162 4.19 -26.43 -5.01
CA LEU A 162 5.24 -26.34 -3.99
C LEU A 162 6.61 -26.74 -4.56
N PRO A 163 7.73 -26.27 -3.98
CA PRO A 163 9.05 -26.60 -4.47
C PRO A 163 9.31 -28.11 -4.38
N GLY A 164 9.54 -28.74 -5.53
CA GLY A 164 9.75 -30.19 -5.66
C GLY A 164 8.47 -31.02 -5.86
N ALA A 165 7.30 -30.40 -6.04
CA ALA A 165 6.08 -31.12 -6.38
C ALA A 165 6.19 -31.81 -7.75
N SER A 166 5.96 -33.13 -7.79
CA SER A 166 6.22 -33.98 -8.97
C SER A 166 5.39 -33.64 -10.21
N ASN A 167 4.23 -33.02 -10.05
CA ASN A 167 3.30 -32.66 -11.12
C ASN A 167 3.19 -31.15 -11.35
N SER A 168 4.13 -30.37 -10.81
CA SER A 168 4.10 -28.92 -11.03
C SER A 168 4.54 -28.59 -12.46
N PRO A 169 3.81 -27.72 -13.19
CA PRO A 169 4.19 -27.32 -14.55
C PRO A 169 5.48 -26.50 -14.60
N HIS A 170 5.83 -25.82 -13.49
CA HIS A 170 7.03 -25.00 -13.36
C HIS A 170 7.67 -25.23 -11.99
N SER A 171 8.97 -25.00 -11.87
CA SER A 171 9.60 -24.93 -10.56
C SER A 171 9.12 -23.68 -9.81
N SER A 172 9.07 -23.78 -8.49
CA SER A 172 8.84 -22.67 -7.59
C SER A 172 9.95 -22.62 -6.54
N VAL A 173 10.17 -21.44 -5.98
CA VAL A 173 11.18 -21.18 -4.96
C VAL A 173 10.55 -20.42 -3.80
N TRP A 174 10.95 -20.77 -2.58
CA TRP A 174 10.62 -20.00 -1.40
C TRP A 174 11.42 -18.70 -1.41
N ALA A 175 10.74 -17.60 -1.09
CA ALA A 175 11.38 -16.31 -0.90
C ALA A 175 10.66 -15.51 0.19
N LYS A 176 11.35 -14.51 0.72
CA LYS A 176 10.74 -13.51 1.59
C LYS A 176 11.14 -12.10 1.16
N LEU A 177 10.19 -11.18 1.18
CA LEU A 177 10.47 -9.75 1.05
C LEU A 177 10.74 -9.23 2.46
N ASP A 178 11.98 -8.80 2.72
CA ASP A 178 12.36 -8.11 3.94
C ASP A 178 12.17 -6.62 3.73
N ALA A 179 11.06 -6.07 4.23
CA ALA A 179 10.74 -4.67 4.03
C ALA A 179 11.61 -3.76 4.92
N ASP A 180 12.24 -2.76 4.31
CA ASP A 180 12.95 -1.69 4.99
C ASP A 180 12.14 -0.38 5.04
N ASP A 181 11.09 -0.28 4.21
CA ASP A 181 10.12 0.81 4.23
C ASP A 181 8.69 0.30 3.97
N ILE A 182 7.71 0.95 4.59
CA ILE A 182 6.29 0.64 4.46
C ILE A 182 5.54 1.96 4.24
N TYR A 183 4.95 2.14 3.08
CA TYR A 183 4.14 3.31 2.76
C TYR A 183 2.65 2.97 2.78
N TYR A 184 1.88 3.66 3.61
CA TYR A 184 0.45 3.41 3.81
C TYR A 184 -0.40 4.58 3.37
N VAL A 185 -1.56 4.27 2.81
CA VAL A 185 -2.60 5.24 2.50
C VAL A 185 -3.92 4.70 3.01
N GLY A 186 -4.50 5.34 4.02
CA GLY A 186 -5.75 4.88 4.65
C GLY A 186 -7.03 5.26 3.92
N GLY A 187 -6.96 6.11 2.88
CA GLY A 187 -8.11 6.63 2.16
C GLY A 187 -7.77 7.95 1.45
N PHE A 188 -8.66 8.94 1.53
CA PHE A 188 -8.45 10.26 0.92
C PHE A 188 -7.50 11.18 1.69
N GLY A 189 -7.10 10.82 2.91
CA GLY A 189 -6.12 11.59 3.69
C GLY A 189 -6.65 12.81 4.44
N ASP A 190 -7.97 13.01 4.44
CA ASP A 190 -8.67 14.05 5.21
C ASP A 190 -8.89 13.66 6.68
N THR A 191 -8.94 12.35 6.96
CA THR A 191 -9.24 11.74 8.26
C THR A 191 -8.37 10.50 8.56
N HIS A 192 -7.54 10.09 7.61
CA HIS A 192 -6.79 8.83 7.66
C HIS A 192 -5.31 9.06 7.38
N TYR A 193 -4.45 8.35 8.10
CA TYR A 193 -2.99 8.42 7.93
C TYR A 193 -2.56 8.16 6.48
N ILE A 194 -1.65 8.99 5.98
CA ILE A 194 -0.92 8.80 4.72
C ILE A 194 0.56 9.03 5.02
N GLY A 195 1.39 8.02 4.80
CA GLY A 195 2.83 8.16 5.01
C GLY A 195 3.55 6.86 5.32
N HIS A 196 4.81 7.02 5.69
CA HIS A 196 5.71 5.93 6.04
C HIS A 196 5.45 5.43 7.47
N ILE A 197 5.15 4.15 7.61
CA ILE A 197 5.03 3.49 8.91
C ILE A 197 6.44 3.11 9.39
N PRO A 198 6.88 3.56 10.57
CA PRO A 198 8.16 3.13 11.13
C PRO A 198 8.22 1.61 11.29
N ILE A 199 9.27 0.98 10.75
CA ILE A 199 9.46 -0.48 10.80
C ILE A 199 9.40 -1.01 12.24
N ASP A 200 10.08 -0.33 13.17
CA ASP A 200 10.06 -0.70 14.59
C ASP A 200 8.66 -0.69 15.20
N LEU A 201 7.81 0.26 14.79
CA LEU A 201 6.42 0.32 15.23
C LEU A 201 5.64 -0.84 14.63
N TYR A 202 5.73 -1.05 13.32
CA TYR A 202 5.05 -2.14 12.62
C TYR A 202 5.43 -3.52 13.18
N THR A 203 6.68 -3.72 13.58
CA THR A 203 7.14 -4.98 14.16
C THR A 203 6.61 -5.21 15.58
N LYS A 204 6.35 -4.14 16.35
CA LYS A 204 5.93 -4.22 17.76
C LYS A 204 4.42 -4.24 17.96
N VAL A 205 3.64 -3.62 17.07
CA VAL A 205 2.18 -3.59 17.23
C VAL A 205 1.57 -4.98 17.04
N GLY A 206 0.63 -5.32 17.92
CA GLY A 206 -0.22 -6.50 17.74
C GLY A 206 -1.25 -6.30 16.63
N GLU A 207 -1.94 -7.38 16.27
CA GLU A 207 -3.16 -7.26 15.46
C GLU A 207 -4.25 -6.54 16.27
N ALA A 208 -5.20 -5.88 15.60
CA ALA A 208 -6.39 -5.38 16.29
C ALA A 208 -7.17 -6.56 16.85
N ASP A 209 -7.37 -6.60 18.17
CA ASP A 209 -8.24 -7.59 18.81
C ASP A 209 -9.65 -7.52 18.20
N ASP A 210 -10.11 -8.61 17.58
CA ASP A 210 -11.46 -8.75 17.01
C ASP A 210 -12.58 -8.81 18.09
N GLY A 211 -12.28 -8.44 19.34
CA GLY A 211 -13.14 -8.70 20.50
C GLY A 211 -13.74 -7.50 21.24
N ASN A 212 -13.39 -6.24 20.92
CA ASN A 212 -13.98 -5.09 21.63
C ASN A 212 -14.02 -3.76 20.84
N GLY A 213 -13.98 -3.84 19.52
CA GLY A 213 -13.97 -2.68 18.61
C GLY A 213 -15.33 -2.22 18.10
N GLN A 214 -16.45 -2.72 18.65
CA GLN A 214 -17.79 -2.28 18.24
C GLN A 214 -18.02 -0.77 18.45
N GLY A 215 -17.24 -0.11 19.33
CA GLY A 215 -17.29 1.33 19.49
C GLY A 215 -16.56 2.15 18.41
N GLN A 216 -15.60 1.58 17.67
CA GLN A 216 -14.80 2.32 16.69
C GLN A 216 -15.27 2.09 15.24
N SER A 217 -15.71 0.88 14.90
CA SER A 217 -16.33 0.64 13.59
C SER A 217 -17.67 1.36 13.44
N GLU A 218 -18.46 1.47 14.51
CA GLU A 218 -19.74 2.18 14.50
C GLU A 218 -19.58 3.71 14.47
N GLN A 219 -18.50 4.26 15.05
CA GLN A 219 -18.19 5.70 14.93
C GLN A 219 -17.70 6.06 13.52
N VAL A 220 -16.91 5.20 12.87
CA VAL A 220 -16.47 5.40 11.48
C VAL A 220 -17.67 5.29 10.51
N LEU A 221 -18.60 4.36 10.75
CA LEU A 221 -19.84 4.22 9.97
C LEU A 221 -20.89 5.32 10.27
N SER A 222 -20.91 5.85 11.50
CA SER A 222 -21.79 6.97 11.89
C SER A 222 -21.34 8.29 11.25
N GLY A 223 -20.02 8.54 11.17
CA GLY A 223 -19.47 9.66 10.39
C GLY A 223 -19.89 9.60 8.92
N TYR A 224 -19.96 8.40 8.35
CA TYR A 224 -20.48 8.15 6.99
C TYR A 224 -21.94 8.57 6.80
N ARG A 225 -22.81 8.45 7.81
CA ARG A 225 -24.21 8.89 7.74
C ARG A 225 -24.35 10.41 7.84
N VAL A 226 -23.61 11.05 8.75
CA VAL A 226 -23.64 12.51 8.94
C VAL A 226 -23.16 13.26 7.69
N PHE A 227 -22.13 12.74 7.00
CA PHE A 227 -21.63 13.34 5.75
C PHE A 227 -22.52 13.10 4.53
N LYS A 228 -23.23 11.97 4.44
CA LYS A 228 -24.18 11.72 3.35
C LYS A 228 -25.32 12.76 3.36
N ASP A 229 -25.78 13.16 4.54
CA ASP A 229 -26.81 14.18 4.70
C ASP A 229 -26.25 15.60 4.49
N GLY A 230 -25.00 15.87 4.91
CA GLY A 230 -24.32 17.16 4.70
C GLY A 230 -23.97 17.47 3.24
N VAL A 231 -23.48 16.48 2.48
CA VAL A 231 -23.18 16.65 1.04
C VAL A 231 -24.47 16.78 0.20
N SER A 232 -25.54 16.10 0.60
CA SER A 232 -26.88 16.25 0.01
C SER A 232 -27.47 17.66 0.19
N LEU A 233 -27.15 18.33 1.32
CA LEU A 233 -27.54 19.72 1.58
C LEU A 233 -26.71 20.75 0.80
N LEU A 234 -25.42 20.50 0.58
CA LEU A 234 -24.54 21.38 -0.20
C LEU A 234 -24.83 21.34 -1.70
N LEU A 235 -25.19 20.17 -2.24
CA LEU A 235 -25.53 20.04 -3.68
C LEU A 235 -26.91 20.60 -4.05
N LYS A 236 -27.83 20.79 -3.08
CA LYS A 236 -29.14 21.42 -3.32
C LYS A 236 -29.11 22.95 -3.41
N ASN A 237 -27.98 23.58 -3.08
CA ASN A 237 -27.81 25.04 -3.15
C ASN A 237 -26.87 25.49 -4.28
N ILE A 238 -26.47 24.58 -5.18
CA ILE A 238 -25.57 24.87 -6.31
C ILE A 238 -26.23 24.59 -7.68
N PHE A 239 -27.53 24.29 -7.72
CA PHE A 239 -28.35 24.33 -8.93
C PHE A 239 -29.70 25.00 -8.66
#